data_AF-I0IEA3-F1
#
_entry.id   AF-I0IEA3-F1
#
_cell.length_a   1.000
_cell.length_b   1.000
_cell.length_c   1.000
_cell.angle_alpha   90.00
_cell.angle_beta   90.00
_cell.angle_gamma   90.00
#
_symmetry.space_group_name_H-M   'P 1'
#
loop_
_entity.id
_entity.type
_entity.pdbx_description
1 polymer ?
#
loop_
_entity_poly.entity_id
_entity_poly.type
_entity_poly.pdbx_seq_one_letter_code
_entity_poly.pdbx_strand_id
1 'polypeptide(L)'
;MALLEKEEVMSHRNPRSLKSAGFTLVEILIVVVILGILAAIVIPQFTNASQAARASQLTAQLQTLRSQLELAQMEHQGVYPTLSGTNAAAWAPLTTPTQRLDTYAAAVATTTNPAGPYLQKPPVNAFFAATTALPNTSVGSAATNAWIYDATTGSIRANVNTLDAAKAQGLGLDIWNATTNPGGDVSPK
;
A
#
# COMPACT_ATOMS: atom_id res chain seq x y z
N MET A 1 81.49 -14.43 57.06
CA MET A 1 81.68 -14.62 55.61
C MET A 1 80.29 -14.56 54.97
N ALA A 2 79.99 -13.38 54.42
CA ALA A 2 78.86 -12.96 53.58
C ALA A 2 77.46 -13.60 53.74
N LEU A 3 76.56 -12.79 54.33
CA LEU A 3 75.15 -12.69 53.95
C LEU A 3 75.03 -12.35 52.46
N LEU A 4 74.22 -13.07 51.69
CA LEU A 4 73.66 -12.61 50.40
C LEU A 4 72.34 -13.35 50.13
N GLU A 5 71.28 -12.93 50.82
CA GLU A 5 69.91 -13.12 50.34
C GLU A 5 69.71 -12.09 49.23
N LYS A 6 69.72 -12.54 47.97
CA LYS A 6 69.38 -11.70 46.82
C LYS A 6 67.86 -11.69 46.69
N GLU A 7 67.22 -10.60 47.11
CA GLU A 7 65.85 -10.32 46.68
C GLU A 7 65.86 -9.94 45.19
N GLU A 8 65.26 -10.78 44.37
CA GLU A 8 64.93 -10.43 42.99
C GLU A 8 63.68 -9.53 43.00
N VAL A 9 63.90 -8.23 42.82
CA VAL A 9 62.82 -7.23 42.71
C VAL A 9 62.08 -7.46 41.39
N MET A 10 60.97 -8.19 41.44
CA MET A 10 60.04 -8.35 40.32
C MET A 10 59.33 -7.01 40.04
N SER A 11 59.80 -6.31 39.00
CA SER A 11 59.22 -5.07 38.48
C SER A 11 57.80 -5.29 37.97
N HIS A 12 56.81 -4.97 38.80
CA HIS A 12 55.40 -4.95 38.41
C HIS A 12 55.15 -3.74 37.51
N ARG A 13 55.18 -3.95 36.19
CA ARG A 13 54.73 -2.95 35.21
C ARG A 13 53.23 -2.73 35.39
N ASN A 14 52.87 -1.63 36.06
CA ASN A 14 51.49 -1.20 36.21
C ASN A 14 50.90 -0.84 34.82
N PRO A 15 49.87 -1.55 34.31
CA PRO A 15 49.23 -1.17 33.06
C PRO A 15 48.54 0.19 33.28
N ARG A 16 48.95 1.21 32.51
CA ARG A 16 48.27 2.51 32.53
C ARG A 16 46.83 2.30 32.09
N SER A 17 45.91 2.35 33.04
CA SER A 17 44.47 2.46 32.81
C SER A 17 44.21 3.60 31.83
N LEU A 18 43.83 3.26 30.60
CA LEU A 18 43.26 4.22 29.66
C LEU A 18 41.99 4.78 30.31
N LYS A 19 42.01 6.07 30.70
CA LYS A 19 40.85 6.72 31.30
C LYS A 19 39.69 6.60 30.32
N SER A 20 38.65 5.87 30.72
CA SER A 20 37.38 5.83 30.02
C SER A 20 36.79 7.25 30.05
N ALA A 21 36.85 7.96 28.94
CA ALA A 21 36.14 9.23 28.79
C ALA A 21 34.64 8.92 28.75
N GLY A 22 33.91 9.28 29.80
CA GLY A 22 32.45 9.18 29.83
C GLY A 22 31.82 10.27 28.97
N PHE A 23 30.71 9.94 28.29
CA PHE A 23 29.88 10.92 27.59
C PHE A 23 29.39 11.99 28.57
N THR A 24 29.47 13.25 28.18
CA THR A 24 28.92 14.33 29.01
C THR A 24 27.41 14.45 28.78
N LEU A 25 26.66 14.83 29.82
CA LEU A 25 25.21 15.05 29.71
C LEU A 25 24.89 16.15 28.67
N VAL A 26 25.74 17.17 28.60
CA VAL A 26 25.61 18.29 27.66
C VAL A 26 25.75 17.82 26.21
N GLU A 27 26.64 16.86 25.96
CA GLU A 27 26.90 16.30 24.63
C GLU A 27 25.73 15.46 24.13
N ILE A 28 25.04 14.73 25.01
CA ILE A 28 23.78 14.07 24.65
C ILE A 28 22.63 15.08 24.51
N LEU A 29 22.59 16.13 25.33
CA LEU A 29 21.55 17.16 25.29
C LEU A 29 21.52 17.90 23.94
N ILE A 30 22.67 18.36 23.44
CA ILE A 30 22.72 19.07 22.17
C ILE A 30 22.34 18.17 20.98
N VAL A 31 22.72 16.89 21.03
CA VAL A 31 22.40 15.91 19.99
C VAL A 31 20.88 15.71 19.90
N VAL A 32 20.19 15.48 21.03
CA VAL A 32 18.74 15.27 21.00
C VAL A 32 17.97 16.53 20.59
N VAL A 33 18.50 17.72 20.90
CA VAL A 33 17.91 19.00 20.44
C VAL A 33 18.01 19.11 18.92
N ILE A 34 19.19 18.86 18.34
CA ILE A 34 19.38 18.91 16.89
C ILE A 34 18.52 17.83 16.21
N LEU A 35 18.49 16.60 16.73
CA LEU A 35 17.62 15.54 16.21
C LEU A 35 16.14 15.92 16.28
N GLY A 36 15.71 16.60 17.35
CA GLY A 36 14.34 17.11 17.49
C GLY A 36 13.96 18.13 16.42
N ILE A 37 14.85 19.10 16.13
CA ILE A 37 14.63 20.11 15.09
C ILE A 37 14.55 19.45 13.70
N LEU A 38 15.46 18.52 13.40
CA LEU A 38 15.46 17.80 12.13
C LEU A 38 14.19 16.95 11.98
N ALA A 39 13.80 16.22 13.02
CA ALA A 39 12.59 15.41 13.01
C ALA A 39 11.32 16.24 12.74
N ALA A 40 11.21 17.44 13.34
CA ALA A 40 10.06 18.32 13.17
C ALA A 40 9.84 18.76 11.71
N ILE A 41 10.91 18.91 10.92
CA ILE A 41 10.84 19.30 9.50
C ILE A 41 10.66 18.07 8.61
N VAL A 42 11.43 17.02 8.87
CA VAL A 42 11.51 15.84 7.98
C VAL A 42 10.24 14.99 8.04
N ILE A 43 9.65 14.79 9.22
CA ILE A 43 8.47 13.94 9.40
C ILE A 43 7.28 14.40 8.53
N PRO A 44 6.80 15.66 8.59
CA PRO A 44 5.67 16.08 7.78
C PRO A 44 5.97 16.03 6.27
N GLN A 45 7.20 16.39 5.87
CA GLN A 45 7.62 16.32 4.47
C GLN A 45 7.58 14.88 3.95
N PHE A 46 8.12 13.93 4.72
CA PHE A 46 8.13 12.52 4.38
C PHE A 46 6.71 11.94 4.30
N THR A 47 5.84 12.27 5.27
CA THR A 47 4.44 11.84 5.27
C THR A 47 3.69 12.34 4.04
N ASN A 48 3.92 13.59 3.61
CA ASN A 48 3.30 14.13 2.40
C ASN A 48 3.83 13.45 1.13
N ALA A 49 5.15 13.27 1.02
CA ALA A 49 5.76 12.57 -0.10
C ALA A 49 5.26 11.11 -0.22
N SER A 50 5.13 10.41 0.91
CA SER A 50 4.60 9.05 0.95
C SER A 50 3.15 8.98 0.46
N GLN A 51 2.29 9.91 0.88
CA GLN A 51 0.90 9.97 0.41
C GLN A 51 0.82 10.28 -1.09
N ALA A 52 1.63 11.21 -1.60
CA ALA A 52 1.69 11.51 -3.03
C ALA A 52 2.14 10.30 -3.86
N ALA A 53 3.11 9.52 -3.36
CA ALA A 53 3.53 8.28 -4.00
C ALA A 53 2.41 7.23 -4.04
N ARG A 54 1.68 7.05 -2.92
CA ARG A 54 0.50 6.15 -2.87
C ARG A 54 -0.60 6.60 -3.83
N ALA A 55 -0.82 7.90 -3.95
CA ALA A 55 -1.78 8.46 -4.90
C ALA A 55 -1.39 8.17 -6.35
N SER A 56 -0.14 8.45 -6.73
CA SER A 56 0.37 8.13 -8.06
C SER A 56 0.23 6.64 -8.41
N GLN A 57 0.57 5.77 -7.45
CA GLN A 57 0.37 4.32 -7.60
C GLN A 57 -1.10 3.97 -7.85
N LEU A 58 -2.02 4.59 -7.11
CA LEU A 58 -3.45 4.33 -7.24
C LEU A 58 -4.01 4.79 -8.59
N THR A 59 -3.58 5.95 -9.08
CA THR A 59 -3.94 6.44 -10.42
C THR A 59 -3.48 5.48 -11.51
N ALA A 60 -2.23 5.03 -11.45
CA ALA A 60 -1.70 4.07 -12.41
C ALA A 60 -2.44 2.71 -12.35
N GLN A 61 -2.77 2.26 -11.14
CA GLN A 61 -3.60 1.06 -10.94
C GLN A 61 -5.00 1.24 -11.54
N LEU A 62 -5.69 2.34 -11.27
CA LEU A 62 -7.02 2.61 -11.83
C LEU A 62 -7.02 2.66 -13.36
N GLN A 63 -6.02 3.31 -13.97
CA GLN A 63 -5.85 3.33 -15.42
C GLN A 63 -5.67 1.92 -15.98
N THR A 64 -4.80 1.12 -15.37
CA THR A 64 -4.59 -0.27 -15.75
C THR A 64 -5.90 -1.06 -15.63
N LEU A 65 -6.59 -0.94 -14.50
CA LEU A 65 -7.84 -1.65 -14.24
C LEU A 65 -8.93 -1.30 -15.23
N ARG A 66 -9.13 -0.03 -15.54
CA ARG A 66 -10.11 0.43 -16.54
C ARG A 66 -9.82 -0.17 -17.91
N SER A 67 -8.56 -0.12 -18.34
CA SER A 67 -8.14 -0.73 -19.61
C SER A 67 -8.37 -2.24 -19.65
N GLN A 68 -8.07 -2.96 -18.56
CA GLN A 68 -8.30 -4.40 -18.49
C GLN A 68 -9.79 -4.78 -18.41
N LEU A 69 -10.59 -3.98 -17.73
CA LEU A 69 -12.05 -4.15 -17.67
C LEU A 69 -12.70 -3.92 -19.04
N GLU A 70 -12.24 -2.89 -19.77
CA GLU A 70 -12.69 -2.62 -21.14
C GLU A 70 -12.28 -3.74 -22.09
N LEU A 71 -11.05 -4.24 -22.00
CA LEU A 71 -10.61 -5.40 -22.79
C LEU A 71 -11.46 -6.64 -22.47
N ALA A 72 -11.70 -6.94 -21.19
CA ALA A 72 -12.57 -8.03 -20.79
C ALA A 72 -13.99 -7.87 -21.35
N GLN A 73 -14.54 -6.65 -21.33
CA GLN A 73 -15.85 -6.38 -21.89
C GLN A 73 -15.91 -6.66 -23.41
N MET A 74 -14.89 -6.23 -24.15
CA MET A 74 -14.80 -6.45 -25.60
C MET A 74 -14.75 -7.94 -25.96
N GLU A 75 -14.13 -8.76 -25.12
CA GLU A 75 -14.03 -10.21 -25.36
C GLU A 75 -15.29 -10.98 -24.97
N HIS A 76 -16.12 -10.41 -24.10
CA HIS A 76 -17.35 -10.98 -23.56
C HIS A 76 -18.61 -10.27 -24.08
N GLN A 77 -18.61 -9.88 -25.35
CA GLN A 77 -19.77 -9.34 -26.07
C GLN A 77 -20.44 -8.12 -25.41
N GLY A 78 -19.64 -7.25 -24.79
CA GLY A 78 -20.16 -6.04 -24.15
C GLY A 78 -20.50 -6.19 -22.67
N VAL A 79 -20.33 -7.40 -22.09
CA VAL A 79 -20.63 -7.68 -20.69
C VAL A 79 -19.37 -7.52 -19.84
N TYR A 80 -19.45 -6.63 -18.84
CA TYR A 80 -18.39 -6.45 -17.87
C TYR A 80 -18.32 -7.61 -16.84
N PRO A 81 -17.13 -7.93 -16.31
CA PRO A 81 -16.98 -8.92 -15.24
C PRO A 81 -17.72 -8.50 -13.98
N THR A 82 -18.22 -9.44 -13.19
CA THR A 82 -18.70 -9.16 -11.83
C THR A 82 -17.58 -9.36 -10.82
N LEU A 83 -17.14 -8.30 -10.16
CA LEU A 83 -16.15 -8.38 -9.08
C LEU A 83 -16.88 -8.36 -7.73
N SER A 84 -16.79 -9.44 -6.98
CA SER A 84 -17.40 -9.53 -5.65
C SER A 84 -16.60 -10.47 -4.76
N GLY A 85 -16.09 -9.95 -3.65
CA GLY A 85 -15.45 -10.75 -2.61
C GLY A 85 -14.61 -9.95 -1.63
N THR A 86 -14.33 -10.58 -0.49
CA THR A 86 -13.57 -10.01 0.63
C THR A 86 -12.10 -10.39 0.61
N ASN A 87 -11.59 -10.93 -0.50
CA ASN A 87 -10.21 -11.35 -0.66
C ASN A 87 -9.77 -11.28 -2.14
N ALA A 88 -8.56 -11.79 -2.41
CA ALA A 88 -7.99 -11.89 -3.75
C ALA A 88 -8.88 -12.61 -4.78
N ALA A 89 -9.77 -13.53 -4.36
CA ALA A 89 -10.64 -14.27 -5.26
C ALA A 89 -11.73 -13.41 -5.90
N ALA A 90 -12.01 -12.21 -5.36
CA ALA A 90 -12.90 -11.24 -6.00
C ALA A 90 -12.45 -10.85 -7.43
N TRP A 91 -11.16 -11.04 -7.71
CA TRP A 91 -10.52 -10.74 -8.99
C TRP A 91 -10.39 -11.94 -9.91
N ALA A 92 -10.86 -13.13 -9.51
CA ALA A 92 -10.77 -14.35 -10.32
C ALA A 92 -11.24 -14.15 -11.77
N PRO A 93 -12.35 -13.42 -12.05
CA PRO A 93 -12.70 -12.96 -13.39
C PRO A 93 -11.53 -12.42 -14.23
N LEU A 94 -10.72 -11.55 -13.65
CA LEU A 94 -9.64 -10.87 -14.34
C LEU A 94 -8.30 -11.60 -14.24
N THR A 95 -8.08 -12.40 -13.19
CA THR A 95 -6.78 -13.05 -12.92
C THR A 95 -6.67 -14.48 -13.43
N THR A 96 -7.75 -15.04 -13.96
CA THR A 96 -7.76 -16.40 -14.53
C THR A 96 -8.33 -16.35 -15.94
N PRO A 97 -7.92 -17.27 -16.83
CA PRO A 97 -8.59 -17.42 -18.11
C PRO A 97 -10.08 -17.71 -17.91
N THR A 98 -10.91 -17.14 -18.78
CA THR A 98 -12.36 -17.32 -18.81
C THR A 98 -12.80 -17.74 -20.21
N GLN A 99 -14.11 -18.00 -20.39
CA GLN A 99 -14.68 -18.29 -21.70
C GLN A 99 -15.34 -17.07 -22.32
N ARG A 100 -15.10 -16.85 -23.61
CA ARG A 100 -15.88 -15.89 -24.41
C ARG A 100 -17.33 -16.36 -24.48
N LEU A 101 -18.20 -15.78 -23.66
CA LEU A 101 -19.62 -16.11 -23.53
C LEU A 101 -20.44 -14.82 -23.52
N ASP A 102 -21.70 -14.96 -23.89
CA ASP A 102 -22.75 -13.92 -23.90
C ASP A 102 -23.12 -13.48 -22.45
N THR A 103 -22.61 -14.20 -21.46
CA THR A 103 -22.70 -13.88 -20.04
C THR A 103 -21.32 -14.06 -19.44
N TYR A 104 -20.86 -13.08 -18.65
CA TYR A 104 -19.60 -13.19 -17.94
C TYR A 104 -19.72 -14.22 -16.81
N ALA A 105 -19.44 -15.49 -17.11
CA ALA A 105 -19.37 -16.55 -16.12
C ALA A 105 -17.98 -16.54 -15.46
N ALA A 106 -17.95 -16.58 -14.13
CA ALA A 106 -16.73 -16.55 -13.33
C ALA A 106 -15.67 -17.53 -13.84
N ALA A 107 -14.41 -17.09 -13.90
CA ALA A 107 -13.18 -17.90 -13.83
C ALA A 107 -13.34 -19.41 -14.14
N VAL A 108 -13.61 -19.76 -15.39
CA VAL A 108 -13.59 -21.17 -15.81
C VAL A 108 -12.32 -21.39 -16.63
N ALA A 109 -11.39 -22.18 -16.09
CA ALA A 109 -10.24 -22.66 -16.85
C ALA A 109 -10.75 -23.62 -17.94
N THR A 110 -10.89 -23.12 -19.16
CA THR A 110 -11.48 -23.89 -20.25
C THR A 110 -10.56 -23.98 -21.45
N THR A 111 -10.63 -25.12 -22.12
CA THR A 111 -9.96 -25.38 -23.40
C THR A 111 -10.74 -24.88 -24.60
N THR A 112 -12.00 -24.44 -24.42
CA THR A 112 -12.88 -23.96 -25.49
C THR A 112 -13.04 -22.44 -25.40
N ASN A 113 -12.60 -21.71 -26.42
CA ASN A 113 -12.65 -20.24 -26.54
C ASN A 113 -12.09 -19.48 -25.32
N PRO A 114 -10.80 -19.67 -24.97
CA PRO A 114 -10.19 -18.99 -23.84
C PRO A 114 -10.07 -17.47 -24.09
N ALA A 115 -10.27 -16.70 -23.03
CA ALA A 115 -10.11 -15.25 -22.96
C ALA A 115 -9.37 -14.86 -21.67
N GLY A 116 -8.59 -13.78 -21.69
CA GLY A 116 -7.72 -13.42 -20.56
C GLY A 116 -6.54 -14.39 -20.34
N PRO A 117 -5.85 -14.34 -19.18
CA PRO A 117 -6.12 -13.47 -18.03
C PRO A 117 -5.77 -12.01 -18.34
N TYR A 118 -6.56 -11.09 -17.80
CA TYR A 118 -6.40 -9.65 -18.00
C TYR A 118 -5.50 -9.00 -16.93
N LEU A 119 -5.38 -9.64 -15.78
CA LEU A 119 -4.51 -9.24 -14.67
C LEU A 119 -3.60 -10.39 -14.27
N GLN A 120 -2.33 -10.07 -14.00
CA GLN A 120 -1.38 -11.06 -13.46
C GLN A 120 -1.59 -11.31 -11.96
N LYS A 121 -2.07 -10.29 -11.23
CA LYS A 121 -2.37 -10.39 -9.80
C LYS A 121 -3.45 -9.39 -9.40
N PRO A 122 -4.21 -9.65 -8.33
CA PRO A 122 -5.12 -8.68 -7.74
C PRO A 122 -4.36 -7.40 -7.33
N PRO A 123 -4.88 -6.20 -7.65
CA PRO A 123 -4.28 -4.96 -7.22
C PRO A 123 -4.47 -4.74 -5.72
N VAL A 124 -3.37 -4.40 -5.03
CA VAL A 124 -3.41 -3.97 -3.63
C VAL A 124 -3.60 -2.46 -3.62
N ASN A 125 -4.65 -1.99 -2.94
CA ASN A 125 -4.86 -0.57 -2.73
C ASN A 125 -3.87 -0.06 -1.67
N ALA A 126 -3.07 0.95 -2.03
CA ALA A 126 -2.00 1.48 -1.18
C ALA A 126 -2.49 2.21 0.10
N PHE A 127 -3.75 2.61 0.17
CA PHE A 127 -4.36 3.29 1.33
C PHE A 127 -5.02 2.33 2.33
N PHE A 128 -5.39 1.12 1.88
CA PHE A 128 -6.03 0.09 2.71
C PHE A 128 -5.21 -1.19 2.90
N ALA A 129 -4.12 -1.36 2.13
CA ALA A 129 -3.32 -2.58 2.10
C ALA A 129 -4.14 -3.87 1.86
N ALA A 130 -5.23 -3.76 1.11
CA ALA A 130 -6.17 -4.85 0.84
C ALA A 130 -6.48 -4.97 -0.67
N THR A 131 -7.02 -6.14 -1.05
CA THR A 131 -7.41 -6.48 -2.43
C THR A 131 -8.92 -6.71 -2.57
N THR A 132 -9.72 -6.37 -1.57
CA THR A 132 -11.18 -6.58 -1.59
C THR A 132 -11.84 -5.73 -2.67
N ALA A 133 -12.75 -6.33 -3.44
CA ALA A 133 -13.51 -5.64 -4.49
C ALA A 133 -14.99 -6.00 -4.34
N LEU A 134 -15.84 -4.98 -4.17
CA LEU A 134 -17.26 -5.17 -3.88
C LEU A 134 -18.14 -4.34 -4.82
N PRO A 135 -19.39 -4.79 -5.07
CA PRO A 135 -20.34 -4.06 -5.89
C PRO A 135 -20.65 -2.67 -5.33
N ASN A 136 -20.82 -1.69 -6.22
CA ASN A 136 -21.19 -0.29 -5.95
C ASN A 136 -22.51 -0.13 -5.13
N THR A 137 -23.31 -1.18 -5.00
CA THR A 137 -24.52 -1.22 -4.15
C THR A 137 -24.23 -1.41 -2.66
N SER A 138 -22.97 -1.64 -2.27
CA SER A 138 -22.54 -1.84 -0.89
C SER A 138 -22.35 -0.51 -0.15
N VAL A 139 -23.41 0.30 -0.05
CA VAL A 139 -23.46 1.46 0.85
C VAL A 139 -23.42 0.94 2.29
N GLY A 140 -22.26 1.01 2.96
CA GLY A 140 -22.24 0.80 4.41
C GLY A 140 -21.07 0.07 5.07
N SER A 141 -19.91 -0.12 4.43
CA SER A 141 -18.71 -0.41 5.23
C SER A 141 -17.46 0.19 4.61
N ALA A 142 -17.26 1.47 4.90
CA ALA A 142 -16.08 2.26 4.53
C ALA A 142 -14.77 1.72 5.14
N ALA A 143 -14.78 0.60 5.88
CA ALA A 143 -13.65 0.11 6.65
C ALA A 143 -12.95 -1.14 6.09
N THR A 144 -13.48 -1.84 5.07
CA THR A 144 -12.92 -3.14 4.63
C THR A 144 -12.78 -3.30 3.12
N ASN A 145 -13.26 -2.33 2.33
CA ASN A 145 -13.36 -2.47 0.88
C ASN A 145 -12.22 -1.68 0.24
N ALA A 146 -11.32 -2.31 -0.52
CA ALA A 146 -10.22 -1.62 -1.20
C ALA A 146 -10.67 -0.99 -2.51
N TRP A 147 -11.56 -1.66 -3.24
CA TRP A 147 -12.05 -1.26 -4.56
C TRP A 147 -13.57 -1.31 -4.60
N ILE A 148 -14.16 -0.30 -5.22
CA ILE A 148 -15.60 -0.20 -5.44
C ILE A 148 -15.83 -0.25 -6.94
N TYR A 149 -16.66 -1.21 -7.35
CA TYR A 149 -16.81 -1.56 -8.75
C TYR A 149 -18.29 -1.74 -9.11
N ASP A 150 -18.67 -1.24 -10.28
CA ASP A 150 -20.01 -1.41 -10.83
C ASP A 150 -19.95 -2.23 -12.13
N ALA A 151 -20.46 -3.46 -12.08
CA ALA A 151 -20.49 -4.35 -13.24
C ALA A 151 -21.48 -3.91 -14.33
N THR A 152 -22.39 -2.98 -14.04
CA THR A 152 -23.35 -2.47 -15.03
C THR A 152 -22.69 -1.43 -15.93
N THR A 153 -21.80 -0.62 -15.37
CA THR A 153 -21.18 0.52 -16.05
C THR A 153 -19.68 0.34 -16.31
N GLY A 154 -19.06 -0.68 -15.72
CA GLY A 154 -17.60 -0.86 -15.76
C GLY A 154 -16.84 0.15 -14.90
N SER A 155 -17.55 1.00 -14.12
CA SER A 155 -16.94 2.03 -13.31
C SER A 155 -16.19 1.42 -12.13
N ILE A 156 -14.90 1.75 -12.00
CA ILE A 156 -14.07 1.34 -10.87
C ILE A 156 -13.45 2.55 -10.18
N ARG A 157 -13.56 2.56 -8.85
CA ARG A 157 -13.02 3.59 -7.97
C ARG A 157 -12.24 2.96 -6.83
N ALA A 158 -11.23 3.68 -6.38
CA ALA A 158 -10.51 3.28 -5.18
C ALA A 158 -11.27 3.76 -3.94
N ASN A 159 -11.33 2.93 -2.91
CA ASN A 159 -11.70 3.43 -1.58
C ASN A 159 -10.45 4.01 -0.92
N VAL A 160 -10.61 5.07 -0.14
CA VAL A 160 -9.57 5.56 0.79
C VAL A 160 -10.17 5.77 2.17
N ASN A 161 -9.36 5.65 3.22
CA ASN A 161 -9.84 5.87 4.57
C ASN A 161 -10.32 7.34 4.73
N THR A 162 -11.20 7.58 5.70
CA THR A 162 -11.81 8.92 5.90
C THR A 162 -10.79 10.00 6.27
N LEU A 163 -9.65 9.63 6.86
CA LEU A 163 -8.57 10.54 7.25
C LEU A 163 -7.73 11.01 6.05
N ASP A 164 -7.60 10.17 5.03
CA ASP A 164 -6.83 10.42 3.82
C ASP A 164 -7.73 10.90 2.66
N ALA A 165 -9.06 10.78 2.77
CA ALA A 165 -10.02 11.13 1.73
C ALA A 165 -9.89 12.58 1.24
N ALA A 166 -9.80 13.55 2.15
CA ALA A 166 -9.68 14.96 1.80
C ALA A 166 -8.37 15.25 1.04
N LYS A 167 -7.28 14.59 1.42
CA LYS A 167 -5.98 14.74 0.76
C LYS A 167 -5.96 14.02 -0.58
N ALA A 168 -6.53 12.83 -0.67
CA ALA A 168 -6.67 12.08 -1.92
C ALA A 168 -7.50 12.86 -2.96
N GLN A 169 -8.57 13.54 -2.54
CA GLN A 169 -9.34 14.45 -3.40
C GLN A 169 -8.53 15.66 -3.85
N GLY A 170 -7.76 16.27 -2.94
CA GLY A 170 -6.84 17.36 -3.29
C GLY A 170 -5.76 16.97 -4.30
N LEU A 171 -5.49 15.67 -4.45
CA LEU A 171 -4.58 15.10 -5.44
C LEU A 171 -5.27 14.66 -6.74
N GLY A 172 -6.59 14.92 -6.88
CA GLY A 172 -7.36 14.61 -8.09
C GLY A 172 -7.66 13.12 -8.29
N LEU A 173 -7.59 12.31 -7.23
CA LEU A 173 -7.90 10.88 -7.33
C LEU A 173 -9.41 10.64 -7.45
N ASP A 174 -9.79 9.73 -8.36
CA ASP A 174 -11.16 9.22 -8.46
C ASP A 174 -11.43 8.20 -7.34
N ILE A 175 -11.76 8.74 -6.18
CA ILE A 175 -12.05 7.98 -4.96
C ILE A 175 -13.55 7.92 -4.68
N TRP A 176 -13.97 6.83 -4.07
CA TRP A 176 -15.28 6.77 -3.43
C TRP A 176 -15.23 7.38 -2.03
N ASN A 177 -16.24 8.18 -1.69
CA ASN A 177 -16.40 8.77 -0.36
C ASN A 177 -17.89 8.86 -0.02
N ALA A 178 -18.28 8.24 1.10
CA ALA A 178 -19.66 8.17 1.57
C ALA A 178 -20.34 9.55 1.74
N THR A 179 -19.57 10.60 2.06
CA THR A 179 -20.10 11.96 2.31
C THR A 179 -20.29 12.77 1.02
N THR A 180 -19.50 12.50 -0.02
CA THR A 180 -19.57 13.25 -1.30
C THR A 180 -20.27 12.49 -2.42
N ASN A 181 -20.40 11.16 -2.32
CA ASN A 181 -21.13 10.32 -3.26
C ASN A 181 -22.24 9.51 -2.56
N PRO A 182 -23.27 10.17 -1.97
CA PRO A 182 -24.30 9.49 -1.18
C PRO A 182 -25.26 8.62 -2.01
N GLY A 183 -25.25 8.75 -3.34
CA GLY A 183 -26.24 8.14 -4.23
C GLY A 183 -25.68 7.25 -5.34
N GLY A 184 -24.44 6.78 -5.24
CA GLY A 184 -23.88 5.88 -6.26
C GLY A 184 -23.73 6.53 -7.64
N ASP A 185 -23.54 7.86 -7.73
CA ASP A 185 -23.20 8.52 -9.00
C ASP A 185 -21.90 7.91 -9.57
N VAL A 186 -22.08 7.12 -10.63
CA VAL A 186 -21.10 6.31 -11.36
C VAL A 186 -20.32 7.10 -12.42
N SER A 187 -20.62 8.38 -12.58
CA SER A 187 -20.08 9.17 -13.67
C SER A 187 -18.57 9.42 -13.47
N PRO A 188 -17.72 9.12 -14.47
CA PRO A 188 -16.33 9.57 -14.45
C PRO A 188 -16.31 11.10 -14.51
N LYS A 189 -15.55 11.75 -13.62
CA LYS A 189 -15.22 13.18 -13.73
C LYS A 189 -13.93 13.36 -14.50
#